data_AF-A0A4Q5QRR0-F1
#
_entry.id   AF-A0A4Q5QRR0-F1
#
_cell.length_a   1.000
_cell.length_b   1.000
_cell.length_c   1.000
_cell.angle_alpha   90.00
_cell.angle_beta   90.00
_cell.angle_gamma   90.00
#
_symmetry.space_group_name_H-M   'P 1'
#
loop_
_entity.id
_entity.type
_entity.pdbx_description
1 polymer ?
#
loop_
_entity_poly.entity_id
_entity_poly.type
_entity_poly.pdbx_seq_one_letter_code
_entity_poly.pdbx_strand_id
1 'polypeptide(L)'
;MASFEAILEVGGARFRLSSCTYATTQTTDSRGRVKTRVQHSLVELGLDVPESDFLLAWASSPHKQEAVSIVFLDATSASALETLSLKAAYCVSYEEAFT
;
A
#
# COMPACT_ATOMS: atom_id res chain seq x y z
N MET A 1 -20.32 10.85 1.56
CA MET A 1 -18.95 10.31 1.51
C MET A 1 -18.74 9.77 0.11
N ALA A 2 -17.72 10.25 -0.61
CA ALA A 2 -17.38 9.64 -1.89
C ALA A 2 -16.94 8.20 -1.59
N SER A 3 -17.67 7.23 -2.13
CA SER A 3 -17.26 5.83 -2.09
C SER A 3 -16.19 5.67 -3.17
N PHE A 4 -14.99 5.29 -2.77
CA PHE A 4 -13.93 4.89 -3.68
C PHE A 4 -13.60 3.43 -3.40
N GLU A 5 -13.22 2.70 -4.44
CA GLU A 5 -12.67 1.36 -4.33
C GLU A 5 -11.15 1.43 -4.43
N ALA A 6 -10.44 0.58 -3.70
CA ALA A 6 -8.99 0.51 -3.76
C ALA A 6 -8.56 -0.91 -4.11
N ILE A 7 -7.63 -1.04 -5.07
CA ILE A 7 -7.12 -2.30 -5.56
C ILE A 7 -5.59 -2.31 -5.46
N LEU A 8 -5.05 -3.35 -4.85
CA LEU A 8 -3.64 -3.70 -4.90
C LEU A 8 -3.37 -4.59 -6.12
N GLU A 9 -2.43 -4.19 -6.97
CA GLU A 9 -1.90 -4.99 -8.06
C GLU A 9 -0.43 -5.33 -7.78
N VAL A 10 -0.11 -6.62 -7.70
CA VAL A 10 1.24 -7.09 -7.39
C VAL A 10 1.44 -8.51 -7.93
N GLY A 11 2.59 -8.77 -8.57
CA GLY A 11 2.92 -10.10 -9.09
C GLY A 11 1.88 -10.70 -10.06
N GLY A 12 1.11 -9.85 -10.76
CA GLY A 12 0.00 -10.25 -11.63
C GLY A 12 -1.32 -10.59 -10.91
N ALA A 13 -1.34 -10.56 -9.58
CA ALA A 13 -2.53 -10.71 -8.76
C ALA A 13 -3.18 -9.34 -8.45
N ARG A 14 -4.50 -9.37 -8.22
CA ARG A 14 -5.30 -8.21 -7.83
C ARG A 14 -6.05 -8.50 -6.54
N PHE A 15 -5.91 -7.62 -5.57
CA PHE A 15 -6.56 -7.74 -4.26
C PHE A 15 -7.35 -6.47 -3.95
N ARG A 16 -8.59 -6.64 -3.49
CA ARG A 16 -9.38 -5.50 -3.02
C ARG A 16 -8.89 -5.08 -1.64
N LEU A 17 -8.73 -3.77 -1.44
CA LEU A 17 -8.28 -3.20 -0.18
C LEU A 17 -9.48 -2.69 0.64
N SER A 18 -9.46 -2.98 1.94
CA SER A 18 -10.36 -2.39 2.93
C SER A 18 -9.75 -1.13 3.57
N SER A 19 -8.41 -1.05 3.61
CA SER A 19 -7.68 0.14 4.07
C SER A 19 -6.32 0.28 3.36
N CYS A 20 -5.86 1.53 3.23
CA CYS A 20 -4.53 1.86 2.75
C CYS A 20 -4.05 3.10 3.48
N THR A 21 -2.92 2.99 4.18
CA THR A 21 -2.28 4.09 4.88
C THR A 21 -0.85 4.23 4.38
N TYR A 22 -0.48 5.45 4.01
CA TYR A 22 0.89 5.81 3.70
C TYR A 22 1.13 7.23 4.18
N ALA A 23 2.36 7.51 4.58
CA ALA A 23 2.72 8.82 5.10
C ALA A 23 4.10 9.23 4.62
N THR A 24 4.27 10.54 4.49
CA THR A 24 5.54 11.16 4.21
C THR A 24 5.74 12.28 5.22
N THR A 25 6.84 12.23 5.96
CA THR A 25 7.11 13.15 7.07
C THR A 25 8.41 13.91 6.85
N GLN A 26 8.45 15.14 7.37
CA GLN A 26 9.64 16.00 7.40
C GLN A 26 9.67 16.71 8.75
N THR A 27 10.79 16.59 9.48
CA THR A 27 10.94 17.29 10.75
C THR A 27 11.24 18.76 10.50
N THR A 28 10.49 19.65 11.17
CA THR A 28 10.69 21.10 11.15
C THR A 28 11.37 21.58 12.43
N ASP A 29 12.02 22.75 12.37
CA ASP A 29 12.52 23.46 13.55
C ASP A 29 11.39 24.21 14.30
N SER A 30 11.74 24.89 15.39
CA SER A 30 10.82 25.68 16.21
C SER A 30 10.19 26.87 15.50
N ARG A 31 10.67 27.23 14.29
CA ARG A 31 10.14 28.28 13.42
C ARG A 31 9.39 27.70 12.21
N GLY A 32 9.18 26.38 12.16
CA GLY A 32 8.48 25.70 11.06
C GLY A 32 9.33 25.49 9.80
N ARG A 33 10.65 25.70 9.86
CA ARG A 33 11.53 25.47 8.71
C ARG A 33 11.95 24.00 8.63
N VAL A 34 11.94 23.43 7.43
CA VAL A 34 12.36 22.04 7.20
C VAL A 34 13.84 21.87 7.56
N LYS A 35 14.15 20.87 8.38
CA LYS A 35 15.51 20.59 8.87
C LYS A 35 16.09 19.28 8.35
N THR A 36 15.23 18.36 7.92
CA THR A 36 15.59 16.99 7.55
C THR A 36 15.11 16.64 6.15
N ARG A 37 15.73 15.64 5.54
CA ARG A 37 15.25 15.06 4.29
C ARG A 37 13.89 14.39 4.54
N VAL A 38 13.04 14.40 3.51
CA VAL A 38 11.79 13.64 3.43
C VAL A 38 12.01 12.19 3.84
N GLN A 39 11.17 11.72 4.76
CA GLN A 39 11.10 10.32 5.19
C GLN A 39 9.76 9.73 4.76
N HIS A 40 9.81 8.64 4.02
CA HIS A 40 8.62 7.89 3.65
C HIS A 40 8.40 6.77 4.67
N SER A 41 7.20 6.69 5.21
CA SER A 41 6.78 5.59 6.07
C SER A 41 6.49 4.34 5.24
N LEU A 42 6.29 3.22 5.92
CA LEU A 42 5.76 2.01 5.29
C LEU A 42 4.36 2.28 4.72
N VAL A 43 4.04 1.58 3.64
CA VAL A 43 2.68 1.51 3.11
C VAL A 43 2.00 0.33 3.81
N GLU A 44 0.97 0.64 4.57
CA GLU A 44 0.20 -0.34 5.35
C GLU A 44 -1.14 -0.58 4.64
N LEU A 45 -1.43 -1.86 4.37
CA LEU A 45 -2.59 -2.28 3.59
C LEU A 45 -3.44 -3.25 4.41
N GLY A 46 -4.75 -3.04 4.41
CA GLY A 46 -5.74 -3.98 4.92
C GLY A 46 -6.53 -4.56 3.76
N LEU A 47 -6.76 -5.88 3.79
CA LEU A 47 -7.59 -6.61 2.84
C LEU A 47 -8.24 -7.80 3.54
N ASP A 48 -9.30 -8.34 2.95
CA ASP A 48 -9.83 -9.64 3.35
C ASP A 48 -8.80 -10.74 3.04
N VAL A 49 -8.70 -11.76 3.91
CA VAL A 49 -7.74 -12.85 3.75
C VAL A 49 -7.91 -13.50 2.38
N PRO A 50 -6.90 -13.43 1.48
CA PRO A 50 -7.04 -13.97 0.15
C PRO A 50 -6.97 -15.49 0.17
N GLU A 51 -7.64 -16.16 -0.78
CA GLU A 51 -7.53 -17.62 -0.96
C GLU A 51 -6.13 -18.07 -1.43
N SER A 52 -5.30 -17.13 -1.91
CA SER A 52 -3.98 -17.37 -2.46
C SER A 52 -2.88 -17.11 -1.44
N ASP A 53 -1.93 -18.03 -1.34
CA ASP A 53 -0.72 -17.89 -0.52
C ASP A 53 0.29 -16.87 -1.08
N PHE A 54 -0.03 -16.13 -2.15
CA PHE A 54 0.91 -15.21 -2.80
C PHE A 54 1.53 -14.20 -1.82
N LEU A 55 0.72 -13.56 -0.98
CA LEU A 55 1.21 -12.54 -0.03
C LEU A 55 2.07 -13.17 1.07
N LEU A 56 1.67 -14.35 1.57
CA LEU A 56 2.46 -15.12 2.53
C LEU A 56 3.81 -15.58 1.93
N ALA A 57 3.80 -16.05 0.68
CA ALA A 57 5.00 -16.45 -0.05
C ALA A 57 5.93 -15.25 -0.30
N TRP A 58 5.37 -14.08 -0.55
CA TRP A 58 6.15 -12.86 -0.70
C TRP A 58 6.75 -12.40 0.64
N ALA A 59 5.96 -12.40 1.71
CA ALA A 59 6.42 -12.08 3.06
C ALA A 59 7.54 -13.01 3.57
N SER A 60 7.47 -14.30 3.21
CA SER A 60 8.48 -15.31 3.55
C SER A 60 9.74 -15.25 2.67
N SER A 61 9.81 -14.31 1.72
CA SER A 61 10.95 -14.13 0.81
C SER A 61 11.63 -12.77 1.03
N PRO A 62 12.58 -12.63 1.98
CA PRO A 62 13.05 -11.32 2.50
C PRO A 62 13.69 -10.38 1.46
N HIS A 63 14.22 -10.93 0.37
CA HIS A 63 14.88 -10.14 -0.68
C HIS A 63 14.06 -10.07 -1.97
N LYS A 64 12.86 -10.66 -1.98
CA LYS A 64 12.00 -10.64 -3.16
C LYS A 64 11.34 -9.27 -3.27
N GLN A 65 11.67 -8.58 -4.35
CA GLN A 65 11.04 -7.33 -4.71
C GLN A 65 9.89 -7.59 -5.68
N GLU A 66 8.81 -6.84 -5.53
CA GLU A 66 7.71 -6.80 -6.49
C GLU A 66 7.41 -5.36 -6.87
N ALA A 67 6.99 -5.16 -8.12
CA ALA A 67 6.37 -3.91 -8.53
C ALA A 67 4.92 -3.91 -8.02
N VAL A 68 4.55 -2.85 -7.32
CA VAL A 68 3.23 -2.70 -6.70
C VAL A 68 2.54 -1.46 -7.22
N SER A 69 1.27 -1.60 -7.57
CA SER A 69 0.37 -0.48 -7.85
C SER A 69 -0.82 -0.56 -6.91
N ILE A 70 -1.13 0.56 -6.26
CA ILE A 70 -2.37 0.72 -5.49
C ILE A 70 -3.23 1.71 -6.26
N VAL A 71 -4.33 1.23 -6.83
CA VAL A 71 -5.22 1.99 -7.71
C VAL A 71 -6.48 2.34 -6.94
N PHE A 72 -6.76 3.64 -6.82
CA PHE A 72 -8.00 4.16 -6.26
C PHE A 72 -8.96 4.45 -7.40
N LEU A 73 -10.12 3.80 -7.37
CA LEU A 73 -11.15 3.86 -8.40
C LEU A 73 -12.37 4.62 -7.90
N ASP A 74 -13.01 5.38 -8.79
CA ASP A 74 -14.37 5.87 -8.55
C ASP A 74 -15.33 4.68 -8.56
N ALA A 75 -16.10 4.51 -7.47
CA ALA A 75 -17.05 3.43 -7.32
C ALA A 75 -18.17 3.42 -8.38
N THR A 76 -18.44 4.57 -9.03
CA THR A 76 -19.52 4.67 -10.03
C THR A 76 -19.01 4.37 -11.43
N SER A 77 -17.91 4.99 -11.84
CA SER A 77 -17.38 4.90 -13.20
C SER A 77 -16.32 3.80 -13.38
N ALA A 78 -15.83 3.21 -12.29
CA ALA A 78 -14.67 2.31 -12.27
C ALA A 78 -13.41 2.92 -12.92
N SER A 79 -13.35 4.25 -13.02
CA SER A 79 -12.19 4.97 -13.54
C SER A 79 -11.15 5.20 -12.44
N ALA A 80 -9.87 5.16 -12.81
CA ALA A 80 -8.78 5.45 -11.88
C ALA A 80 -8.76 6.93 -11.52
N LEU A 81 -8.93 7.21 -10.22
CA LEU A 81 -8.80 8.52 -9.62
C LEU A 81 -7.35 8.83 -9.26
N GLU A 82 -6.65 7.83 -8.70
CA GLU A 82 -5.27 7.95 -8.27
C GLU A 82 -4.55 6.60 -8.38
N THR A 83 -3.23 6.62 -8.57
CA THR A 83 -2.40 5.42 -8.54
C THR A 83 -1.11 5.70 -7.78
N LEU A 84 -0.90 4.96 -6.69
CA LEU A 84 0.36 4.93 -5.97
C LEU A 84 1.22 3.77 -6.51
N SER A 85 2.40 4.08 -7.03
CA SER A 85 3.30 3.08 -7.63
C SER A 85 4.59 2.92 -6.82
N LEU A 86 4.87 1.70 -6.38
CA LEU A 86 6.11 1.30 -5.74
C LEU A 86 6.87 0.38 -6.70
N LYS A 87 7.98 0.86 -7.26
CA LYS A 87 8.70 0.13 -8.33
C LYS A 87 9.40 -1.15 -7.86
N ALA A 88 9.80 -1.19 -6.59
CA ALA A 88 10.57 -2.28 -6.00
C ALA A 88 10.24 -2.37 -4.51
N ALA A 89 9.03 -2.82 -4.19
CA ALA A 89 8.57 -2.98 -2.82
C ALA A 89 9.10 -4.29 -2.23
N TYR A 90 9.37 -4.28 -0.93
CA TYR A 90 9.57 -5.48 -0.13
C TYR A 90 8.35 -5.69 0.77
N CYS A 91 7.93 -6.94 0.97
CA CYS A 91 7.00 -7.25 2.03
C CYS A 91 7.79 -7.39 3.35
N VAL A 92 7.60 -6.44 4.25
CA VAL A 92 8.36 -6.35 5.52
C VAL A 92 7.56 -6.83 6.74
N SER A 93 6.26 -7.00 6.59
CA SER A 93 5.34 -7.47 7.62
C SER A 93 4.12 -8.12 6.98
N TYR A 94 3.61 -9.19 7.59
CA TYR A 94 2.39 -9.88 7.19
C TYR A 94 1.68 -10.42 8.44
N GLU A 95 0.40 -10.13 8.56
CA GLU A 95 -0.44 -10.56 9.68
C GLU A 95 -1.83 -10.93 9.16
N GLU A 96 -2.35 -12.07 9.61
CA GLU A 96 -3.73 -12.48 9.40
C GLU A 96 -4.43 -12.59 10.76
N ALA A 97 -5.63 -12.03 10.86
CA ALA A 97 -6.47 -12.10 12.03
C ALA A 97 -7.85 -12.67 11.65
N PHE A 98 -8.31 -13.66 12.41
CA PHE A 98 -9.63 -14.30 12.23
C PHE A 98 -10.43 -14.06 13.51
N THR A 99 -11.56 -13.35 13.39
CA THR A 99 -12.42 -12.96 14.53
C THR A 99 -13.85 -13.41 14.32
#